data_AF-A0A2N3F7L2-F1
#
_entry.id   AF-A0A2N3F7L2-F1
#
_cell.length_a   1.000
_cell.length_b   1.000
_cell.length_c   1.000
_cell.angle_alpha   90.00
_cell.angle_beta   90.00
_cell.angle_gamma   90.00
#
_symmetry.space_group_name_H-M   'P 1'
#
loop_
_entity.id
_entity.type
_entity.pdbx_description
1 polymer ?
#
loop_
_entity_poly.entity_id
_entity_poly.type
_entity_poly.pdbx_seq_one_letter_code
_entity_poly.pdbx_strand_id
1 'polypeptide(L)'
;GYVRDRIRMYGWVGGDDPSGIADAIQAQLDVGLTAVKMNAAGATGRLGTVAEIDGVLERVAAARGVLGPDRDVAVDFHGRFTLANARRIAPLLEPLRPLFLEEPVVPENSHLIGQLAQATSIPIATGERLYSRQDFLPVLQAGVAVAQPDLSHAGGISEVRRIAAMAEVYDVQLAPHCPLGPIALAACLQVGFATPNFLIQEQSIGIHYNRGAEVLDYVIDTAPLQFVNGNIERLSGPGLGIDVDESAVRAADVRGHSWRTPSWRHSDGSLAEW
;
A
#
# COMPACT_ATOMS: atom_id res chain seq x y z
N GLY A 1 -8.29 23.94 -5.28
CA GLY A 1 -8.88 23.77 -3.94
C GLY A 1 -9.21 22.32 -3.72
N TYR A 2 -9.96 22.01 -2.67
CA TYR A 2 -10.42 20.65 -2.40
C TYR A 2 -11.46 20.20 -3.43
N VAL A 3 -11.42 18.91 -3.80
CA VAL A 3 -12.34 18.28 -4.75
C VAL A 3 -13.12 17.11 -4.12
N ARG A 4 -12.91 16.85 -2.82
CA ARG A 4 -13.65 15.88 -2.00
C ARG A 4 -13.62 16.29 -0.53
N ASP A 5 -14.58 15.79 0.25
CA ASP A 5 -14.71 16.08 1.69
C ASP A 5 -14.05 15.03 2.59
N ARG A 6 -13.86 13.82 2.09
CA ARG A 6 -13.27 12.70 2.84
C ARG A 6 -12.46 11.78 1.95
N ILE A 7 -11.50 11.08 2.53
CA ILE A 7 -10.65 10.08 1.84
C ILE A 7 -10.84 8.73 2.51
N ARG A 8 -11.14 7.71 1.71
CA ARG A 8 -11.23 6.32 2.16
C ARG A 8 -9.83 5.82 2.54
N MET A 9 -9.74 5.13 3.67
CA MET A 9 -8.49 4.60 4.20
C MET A 9 -8.46 3.07 4.10
N TYR A 10 -7.26 2.51 3.97
CA TYR A 10 -7.01 1.07 4.15
C TYR A 10 -5.76 0.86 5.00
N GLY A 11 -5.81 -0.17 5.85
CA GLY A 11 -4.71 -0.53 6.74
C GLY A 11 -4.00 -1.78 6.26
N TRP A 12 -2.69 -1.86 6.50
CA TRP A 12 -1.94 -3.08 6.25
C TRP A 12 -2.27 -4.12 7.33
N VAL A 13 -2.53 -5.34 6.88
CA VAL A 13 -2.63 -6.55 7.71
C VAL A 13 -1.53 -7.50 7.29
N GLY A 14 -1.03 -8.29 8.24
CA GLY A 14 -0.03 -9.30 7.94
C GLY A 14 -0.51 -10.30 6.88
N GLY A 15 0.43 -10.99 6.24
CA GLY A 15 0.10 -12.06 5.30
C GLY A 15 1.20 -13.10 5.11
N ASP A 16 2.36 -12.95 5.75
CA ASP A 16 3.45 -13.94 5.61
C ASP A 16 3.10 -15.26 6.33
N ASP A 17 2.48 -15.16 7.50
CA ASP A 17 1.86 -16.27 8.23
C ASP A 17 0.33 -16.16 8.13
N PRO A 18 -0.39 -17.19 7.64
CA PRO A 18 -1.86 -17.19 7.66
C PRO A 18 -2.45 -17.13 9.07
N SER A 19 -1.68 -17.48 10.11
CA SER A 19 -2.15 -17.38 11.49
C SER A 19 -2.37 -15.91 11.89
N GLY A 20 -3.54 -15.61 12.45
CA GLY A 20 -3.90 -14.26 12.91
C GLY A 20 -4.37 -13.28 11.82
N ILE A 21 -4.46 -13.67 10.54
CA ILE A 21 -4.97 -12.78 9.48
C ILE A 21 -6.41 -12.32 9.78
N ALA A 22 -7.26 -13.22 10.31
CA ALA A 22 -8.63 -12.91 10.64
C ALA A 22 -8.73 -11.86 11.76
N ASP A 23 -7.95 -12.03 12.82
CA ASP A 23 -7.91 -11.10 13.94
C ASP A 23 -7.36 -9.74 13.51
N ALA A 24 -6.31 -9.74 12.68
CA ALA A 24 -5.73 -8.51 12.13
C ALA A 24 -6.73 -7.75 11.24
N ILE A 25 -7.47 -8.45 10.38
CA ILE A 25 -8.54 -7.84 9.58
C ILE A 25 -9.66 -7.33 10.47
N GLN A 26 -10.09 -8.12 11.46
CA GLN A 26 -11.16 -7.72 12.38
C GLN A 26 -10.80 -6.44 13.13
N ALA A 27 -9.55 -6.29 13.58
CA ALA A 27 -9.08 -5.06 14.21
C ALA A 27 -9.20 -3.83 13.29
N GLN A 28 -8.95 -3.98 11.99
CA GLN A 28 -9.16 -2.90 11.01
C GLN A 28 -10.67 -2.59 10.81
N LEU A 29 -11.52 -3.61 10.84
CA LEU A 29 -12.97 -3.43 10.75
C LEU A 29 -13.56 -2.76 11.99
N ASP A 30 -13.02 -3.06 13.18
CA ASP A 30 -13.47 -2.50 14.45
C ASP A 30 -13.22 -0.99 14.54
N VAL A 31 -12.17 -0.49 13.87
CA VAL A 31 -11.92 0.96 13.70
C VAL A 31 -12.63 1.56 12.48
N GLY A 32 -13.51 0.77 11.84
CA GLY A 32 -14.41 1.20 10.77
C GLY A 32 -13.84 1.12 9.35
N LEU A 33 -12.64 0.59 9.13
CA LEU A 33 -12.10 0.46 7.78
C LEU A 33 -12.94 -0.51 6.94
N THR A 34 -12.94 -0.27 5.63
CA THR A 34 -13.69 -1.08 4.64
C THR A 34 -12.76 -1.75 3.64
N ALA A 35 -11.46 -1.60 3.81
CA ALA A 35 -10.43 -2.12 2.94
C ALA A 35 -9.17 -2.42 3.75
N VAL A 36 -8.44 -3.46 3.34
CA VAL A 36 -7.14 -3.83 3.91
C VAL A 36 -6.13 -4.11 2.79
N LYS A 37 -4.83 -3.94 3.07
CA LYS A 37 -3.73 -4.46 2.25
C LYS A 37 -3.09 -5.64 2.95
N MET A 38 -2.79 -6.71 2.22
CA MET A 38 -2.11 -7.87 2.79
C MET A 38 -0.97 -8.35 1.88
N ASN A 39 0.04 -9.00 2.46
CA ASN A 39 1.04 -9.71 1.68
C ASN A 39 0.40 -10.94 1.00
N ALA A 40 0.73 -11.17 -0.26
CA ALA A 40 0.34 -12.39 -0.97
C ALA A 40 1.00 -13.64 -0.37
N ALA A 41 2.29 -13.49 -0.05
CA ALA A 41 3.13 -14.51 0.56
C ALA A 41 4.38 -13.88 1.19
N GLY A 42 5.05 -14.66 2.04
CA GLY A 42 6.45 -14.44 2.40
C GLY A 42 7.39 -14.79 1.23
N ALA A 43 8.47 -15.52 1.49
CA ALA A 43 9.40 -15.95 0.45
C ALA A 43 8.76 -17.02 -0.43
N THR A 44 8.77 -16.79 -1.74
CA THR A 44 8.39 -17.77 -2.75
C THR A 44 9.60 -18.23 -3.55
N GLY A 45 9.57 -19.47 -4.04
CA GLY A 45 10.50 -19.93 -5.06
C GLY A 45 10.43 -19.08 -6.34
N ARG A 46 11.55 -18.97 -7.06
CA ARG A 46 11.65 -18.22 -8.33
C ARG A 46 10.58 -18.63 -9.34
N LEU A 47 10.25 -19.92 -9.37
CA LEU A 47 9.04 -20.45 -10.00
C LEU A 47 8.30 -21.25 -8.92
N GLY A 48 7.12 -20.77 -8.54
CA GLY A 48 6.34 -21.31 -7.45
C GLY A 48 5.85 -22.72 -7.77
N THR A 49 6.03 -23.60 -6.80
CA THR A 49 5.37 -24.91 -6.76
C THR A 49 3.85 -24.74 -6.65
N VAL A 50 3.11 -25.81 -6.91
CA VAL A 50 1.65 -25.81 -6.72
C VAL A 50 1.29 -25.47 -5.28
N ALA A 51 1.99 -26.03 -4.30
CA ALA A 51 1.74 -25.75 -2.88
C ALA A 51 1.97 -24.27 -2.51
N GLU A 52 2.99 -23.61 -3.06
CA GLU A 52 3.21 -22.18 -2.82
C GLU A 52 2.11 -21.31 -3.44
N ILE A 53 1.66 -21.66 -4.65
CA ILE A 53 0.54 -20.98 -5.32
C ILE A 53 -0.75 -21.16 -4.53
N ASP A 54 -1.07 -22.39 -4.15
CA ASP A 54 -2.28 -22.71 -3.39
C ASP A 54 -2.28 -21.98 -2.04
N GLY A 55 -1.12 -21.89 -1.38
CA GLY A 55 -0.98 -21.11 -0.16
C GLY A 55 -1.30 -19.62 -0.34
N VAL A 56 -0.96 -19.00 -1.47
CA VAL A 56 -1.37 -17.61 -1.77
C VAL A 56 -2.89 -17.53 -1.88
N LEU A 57 -3.51 -18.47 -2.61
CA LEU A 57 -4.96 -18.51 -2.79
C LEU A 57 -5.71 -18.68 -1.47
N GLU A 58 -5.25 -19.60 -0.62
CA GLU A 58 -5.82 -19.86 0.69
C GLU A 58 -5.80 -18.63 1.60
N ARG A 59 -4.68 -17.88 1.60
CA ARG A 59 -4.56 -16.63 2.39
C ARG A 59 -5.53 -15.56 1.93
N VAL A 60 -5.59 -15.30 0.61
CA VAL A 60 -6.50 -14.27 0.07
C VAL A 60 -7.95 -14.72 0.25
N ALA A 61 -8.25 -16.02 0.14
CA ALA A 61 -9.58 -16.57 0.38
C ALA A 61 -10.00 -16.41 1.85
N ALA A 62 -9.09 -16.64 2.80
CA ALA A 62 -9.33 -16.40 4.21
C ALA A 62 -9.64 -14.92 4.49
N ALA A 63 -8.84 -14.01 3.93
CA ALA A 63 -9.09 -12.57 4.05
C ALA A 63 -10.45 -12.18 3.48
N ARG A 64 -10.78 -12.65 2.27
CA ARG A 64 -12.08 -12.45 1.62
C ARG A 64 -13.24 -12.98 2.47
N GLY A 65 -13.06 -14.13 3.12
CA GLY A 65 -14.06 -14.71 4.01
C GLY A 65 -14.42 -13.81 5.19
N VAL A 66 -13.41 -13.17 5.82
CA VAL A 66 -13.60 -12.26 6.95
C VAL A 66 -14.18 -10.91 6.50
N LEU A 67 -13.66 -10.37 5.40
CA LEU A 67 -14.10 -9.09 4.84
C LEU A 67 -15.56 -9.13 4.36
N GLY A 68 -16.00 -10.28 3.87
CA GLY A 68 -17.30 -10.44 3.24
C GLY A 68 -17.34 -9.90 1.80
N PRO A 69 -18.54 -9.78 1.21
CA PRO A 69 -18.68 -9.47 -0.21
C PRO A 69 -18.54 -7.97 -0.55
N ASP A 70 -18.66 -7.09 0.44
CA ASP A 70 -18.82 -5.62 0.25
C ASP A 70 -17.59 -4.80 0.63
N ARG A 71 -16.49 -5.46 1.04
CA ARG A 71 -15.24 -4.83 1.48
C ARG A 71 -14.09 -5.23 0.56
N ASP A 72 -12.99 -4.49 0.62
CA ASP A 72 -11.89 -4.67 -0.34
C ASP A 72 -10.64 -5.28 0.28
N VAL A 73 -9.91 -6.06 -0.52
CA VAL A 73 -8.57 -6.56 -0.20
C VAL A 73 -7.61 -6.20 -1.33
N ALA A 74 -6.59 -5.44 -1.01
CA ALA A 74 -5.42 -5.27 -1.87
C ALA A 74 -4.39 -6.36 -1.54
N VAL A 75 -3.77 -6.94 -2.58
CA VAL A 75 -2.82 -8.04 -2.42
C VAL A 75 -1.46 -7.60 -2.94
N ASP A 76 -0.47 -7.58 -2.06
CA ASP A 76 0.86 -7.04 -2.31
C ASP A 76 1.88 -8.16 -2.51
N PHE A 77 2.57 -8.13 -3.65
CA PHE A 77 3.54 -9.13 -4.07
C PHE A 77 4.97 -8.71 -3.71
N HIS A 78 5.20 -7.44 -3.31
CA HIS A 78 6.51 -6.89 -2.89
C HIS A 78 7.65 -7.13 -3.89
N GLY A 79 7.35 -7.28 -5.18
CA GLY A 79 8.33 -7.66 -6.20
C GLY A 79 8.93 -9.07 -6.03
N ARG A 80 8.42 -9.89 -5.09
CA ARG A 80 8.96 -11.23 -4.78
C ARG A 80 8.62 -12.29 -5.82
N PHE A 81 7.74 -11.95 -6.75
CA PHE A 81 7.27 -12.85 -7.79
C PHE A 81 8.00 -12.58 -9.10
N THR A 82 8.36 -13.65 -9.80
CA THR A 82 8.70 -13.53 -11.22
C THR A 82 7.42 -13.25 -12.02
N LEU A 83 7.57 -12.64 -13.20
CA LEU A 83 6.44 -12.46 -14.13
C LEU A 83 5.70 -13.77 -14.41
N ALA A 84 6.44 -14.88 -14.52
CA ALA A 84 5.86 -16.20 -14.75
C ALA A 84 4.95 -16.64 -13.59
N ASN A 85 5.35 -16.41 -12.34
CA ASN A 85 4.49 -16.69 -11.19
C ASN A 85 3.30 -15.73 -11.13
N ALA A 86 3.52 -14.44 -11.33
CA ALA A 86 2.45 -13.44 -11.31
C ALA A 86 1.36 -13.77 -12.34
N ARG A 87 1.74 -14.16 -13.57
CA ARG A 87 0.80 -14.58 -14.61
C ARG A 87 0.09 -15.90 -14.33
N ARG A 88 0.68 -16.79 -13.53
CA ARG A 88 0.01 -18.04 -13.09
C ARG A 88 -1.01 -17.78 -11.99
N ILE A 89 -0.69 -16.88 -11.06
CA ILE A 89 -1.51 -16.64 -9.87
C ILE A 89 -2.65 -15.65 -10.15
N ALA A 90 -2.42 -14.61 -10.94
CA ALA A 90 -3.41 -13.55 -11.13
C ALA A 90 -4.79 -14.08 -11.61
N PRO A 91 -4.89 -14.96 -12.64
CA PRO A 91 -6.18 -15.53 -13.03
C PRO A 91 -6.85 -16.37 -11.94
N LEU A 92 -6.06 -17.02 -11.09
CA LEU A 92 -6.57 -17.86 -9.99
C LEU A 92 -7.12 -17.01 -8.83
N LEU A 93 -6.68 -15.76 -8.70
CA LEU A 93 -7.19 -14.80 -7.72
C LEU A 93 -8.46 -14.08 -8.18
N GLU A 94 -8.81 -14.10 -9.47
CA GLU A 94 -9.98 -13.39 -10.01
C GLU A 94 -11.29 -13.68 -9.27
N PRO A 95 -11.61 -14.94 -8.90
CA PRO A 95 -12.83 -15.24 -8.14
C PRO A 95 -12.89 -14.56 -6.76
N LEU A 96 -11.73 -14.22 -6.19
CA LEU A 96 -11.61 -13.57 -4.88
C LEU A 96 -11.76 -12.03 -4.97
N ARG A 97 -11.78 -11.49 -6.19
CA ARG A 97 -11.99 -10.07 -6.50
C ARG A 97 -11.09 -9.14 -5.65
N PRO A 98 -9.75 -9.25 -5.73
CA PRO A 98 -8.88 -8.25 -5.12
C PRO A 98 -9.15 -6.86 -5.70
N LEU A 99 -8.96 -5.83 -4.88
CA LEU A 99 -9.04 -4.43 -5.32
C LEU A 99 -7.94 -4.12 -6.34
N PHE A 100 -6.73 -4.61 -6.08
CA PHE A 100 -5.61 -4.60 -7.01
C PHE A 100 -4.54 -5.63 -6.59
N LEU A 101 -3.65 -5.98 -7.52
CA LEU A 101 -2.38 -6.65 -7.26
C LEU A 101 -1.25 -5.61 -7.29
N GLU A 102 -0.56 -5.44 -6.16
CA GLU A 102 0.52 -4.46 -5.97
C GLU A 102 1.90 -5.09 -6.18
N GLU A 103 2.82 -4.31 -6.77
CA GLU A 103 4.23 -4.65 -7.00
C GLU A 103 4.43 -6.10 -7.52
N PRO A 104 3.80 -6.48 -8.65
CA PRO A 104 3.82 -7.86 -9.13
C PRO A 104 5.20 -8.36 -9.58
N VAL A 105 6.11 -7.42 -9.89
CA VAL A 105 7.50 -7.65 -10.26
C VAL A 105 8.35 -6.53 -9.69
N VAL A 106 9.67 -6.75 -9.57
CA VAL A 106 10.61 -5.70 -9.17
C VAL A 106 10.62 -4.51 -10.16
N PRO A 107 10.95 -3.28 -9.70
CA PRO A 107 10.90 -2.07 -10.51
C PRO A 107 11.75 -2.11 -11.79
N GLU A 108 12.91 -2.79 -11.77
CA GLU A 108 13.78 -2.97 -12.93
C GLU A 108 13.06 -3.72 -14.07
N ASN A 109 12.06 -4.50 -13.71
CA ASN A 109 11.22 -5.28 -14.63
C ASN A 109 9.89 -4.58 -14.95
N SER A 110 9.74 -3.29 -14.66
CA SER A 110 8.53 -2.50 -14.99
C SER A 110 8.13 -2.57 -16.46
N HIS A 111 9.10 -2.73 -17.36
CA HIS A 111 8.87 -2.93 -18.80
C HIS A 111 8.04 -4.19 -19.13
N LEU A 112 7.90 -5.13 -18.18
CA LEU A 112 7.12 -6.36 -18.32
C LEU A 112 5.70 -6.25 -17.76
N ILE A 113 5.37 -5.20 -17.00
CA ILE A 113 4.07 -5.06 -16.30
C ILE A 113 2.88 -5.14 -17.27
N GLY A 114 3.02 -4.59 -18.48
CA GLY A 114 1.95 -4.64 -19.47
C GLY A 114 1.56 -6.06 -19.88
N GLN A 115 2.48 -7.02 -19.81
CA GLN A 115 2.15 -8.43 -20.07
C GLN A 115 1.27 -9.03 -18.98
N LEU A 116 1.40 -8.56 -17.74
CA LEU A 116 0.53 -8.99 -16.64
C LEU A 116 -0.81 -8.27 -16.66
N ALA A 117 -0.81 -6.95 -16.91
CA ALA A 117 -2.05 -6.17 -17.04
C ALA A 117 -2.98 -6.73 -18.13
N GLN A 118 -2.43 -7.31 -19.20
CA GLN A 118 -3.21 -7.99 -20.24
C GLN A 118 -3.62 -9.43 -19.91
N ALA A 119 -3.02 -10.04 -18.88
CA ALA A 119 -3.23 -11.46 -18.53
C ALA A 119 -4.31 -11.68 -17.46
N THR A 120 -4.84 -10.62 -16.85
CA THR A 120 -5.90 -10.69 -15.83
C THR A 120 -6.81 -9.48 -15.92
N SER A 121 -8.03 -9.63 -15.39
CA SER A 121 -8.97 -8.54 -15.14
C SER A 121 -8.71 -7.79 -13.83
N ILE A 122 -7.84 -8.29 -12.95
CA ILE A 122 -7.54 -7.64 -11.68
C ILE A 122 -6.69 -6.38 -11.94
N PRO A 123 -7.05 -5.21 -11.38
CA PRO A 123 -6.25 -4.00 -11.49
C PRO A 123 -4.80 -4.22 -11.02
N ILE A 124 -3.82 -3.72 -11.78
CA ILE A 124 -2.41 -3.76 -11.39
C ILE A 124 -2.01 -2.42 -10.78
N ALA A 125 -1.32 -2.47 -9.64
CA ALA A 125 -0.81 -1.33 -8.91
C ALA A 125 0.73 -1.39 -8.76
N THR A 126 1.40 -0.24 -8.84
CA THR A 126 2.84 -0.10 -8.61
C THR A 126 3.19 1.37 -8.37
N GLY A 127 4.35 1.63 -7.78
CA GLY A 127 4.92 2.97 -7.75
C GLY A 127 5.74 3.31 -6.52
N GLU A 128 5.77 2.44 -5.50
CA GLU A 128 6.43 2.76 -4.22
C GLU A 128 7.94 2.99 -4.39
N ARG A 129 8.55 2.33 -5.40
CA ARG A 129 9.97 2.39 -5.75
C ARG A 129 10.23 3.20 -7.04
N LEU A 130 9.28 4.03 -7.48
CA LEU A 130 9.41 4.94 -8.62
C LEU A 130 9.52 6.38 -8.10
N TYR A 131 10.56 7.12 -8.52
CA TYR A 131 10.98 8.36 -7.82
C TYR A 131 10.62 9.64 -8.57
N SER A 132 10.21 9.53 -9.83
CA SER A 132 9.97 10.68 -10.70
C SER A 132 8.84 10.41 -11.69
N ARG A 133 8.24 11.46 -12.26
CA ARG A 133 7.31 11.28 -13.38
C ARG A 133 7.93 10.49 -14.55
N GLN A 134 9.25 10.56 -14.74
CA GLN A 134 9.92 9.82 -15.81
C GLN A 134 9.85 8.31 -15.54
N ASP A 135 9.93 7.89 -14.28
CA ASP A 135 9.79 6.49 -13.89
C ASP A 135 8.35 6.01 -14.01
N PHE A 136 7.37 6.89 -13.75
CA PHE A 136 5.94 6.56 -13.88
C PHE A 136 5.47 6.44 -15.34
N LEU A 137 6.05 7.19 -16.29
CA LEU A 137 5.56 7.21 -17.67
C LEU A 137 5.50 5.82 -18.34
N PRO A 138 6.54 4.96 -18.27
CA PRO A 138 6.49 3.63 -18.84
C PRO A 138 5.40 2.73 -18.25
N VAL A 139 5.18 2.76 -16.93
CA VAL A 139 4.17 1.91 -16.29
C VAL A 139 2.75 2.39 -16.61
N LEU A 140 2.53 3.70 -16.72
CA LEU A 140 1.27 4.27 -17.18
C LEU A 140 0.95 3.84 -18.62
N GLN A 141 1.96 3.91 -19.52
CA GLN A 141 1.81 3.42 -20.90
C GLN A 141 1.59 1.90 -20.98
N ALA A 142 2.08 1.14 -20.00
CA ALA A 142 1.93 -0.30 -19.91
C ALA A 142 0.53 -0.74 -19.43
N GLY A 143 -0.29 0.16 -18.90
CA GLY A 143 -1.68 -0.13 -18.50
C GLY A 143 -1.85 -0.53 -17.04
N VAL A 144 -1.03 -0.01 -16.12
CA VAL A 144 -1.36 -0.08 -14.69
C VAL A 144 -2.66 0.67 -14.43
N ALA A 145 -3.44 0.22 -13.44
CA ALA A 145 -4.72 0.83 -13.08
C ALA A 145 -4.60 1.75 -11.86
N VAL A 146 -3.57 1.54 -11.02
CA VAL A 146 -3.34 2.32 -9.80
C VAL A 146 -1.86 2.71 -9.71
N ALA A 147 -1.59 4.01 -9.62
CA ALA A 147 -0.26 4.56 -9.36
C ALA A 147 -0.08 4.83 -7.86
N GLN A 148 1.02 4.34 -7.29
CA GLN A 148 1.29 4.38 -5.84
C GLN A 148 2.58 5.14 -5.49
N PRO A 149 2.75 6.41 -5.88
CA PRO A 149 3.93 7.16 -5.50
C PRO A 149 3.99 7.35 -3.99
N ASP A 150 5.17 7.12 -3.41
CA ASP A 150 5.47 7.54 -2.04
C ASP A 150 5.88 9.02 -2.04
N LEU A 151 5.18 9.88 -1.28
CA LEU A 151 5.50 11.31 -1.22
C LEU A 151 6.87 11.61 -0.58
N SER A 152 7.34 10.75 0.32
CA SER A 152 8.65 10.84 0.95
C SER A 152 9.78 10.33 0.05
N HIS A 153 9.48 9.70 -1.09
CA HIS A 153 10.46 9.31 -2.11
C HIS A 153 10.34 10.12 -3.41
N ALA A 154 9.14 10.25 -3.95
CA ALA A 154 8.87 10.82 -5.27
C ALA A 154 8.72 12.36 -5.24
N GLY A 155 9.65 13.05 -4.59
CA GLY A 155 9.75 14.52 -4.67
C GLY A 155 8.63 15.32 -3.98
N GLY A 156 7.89 14.71 -3.04
CA GLY A 156 6.90 15.39 -2.21
C GLY A 156 5.62 15.84 -2.95
N ILE A 157 4.83 16.67 -2.27
CA ILE A 157 3.54 17.18 -2.76
C ILE A 157 3.65 17.76 -4.18
N SER A 158 4.71 18.51 -4.47
CA SER A 158 4.91 19.18 -5.75
C SER A 158 5.00 18.20 -6.93
N GLU A 159 5.85 17.17 -6.80
CA GLU A 159 6.08 16.20 -7.86
C GLU A 159 4.93 15.18 -7.95
N VAL A 160 4.44 14.68 -6.82
CA VAL A 160 3.33 13.72 -6.79
C VAL A 160 2.04 14.30 -7.38
N ARG A 161 1.74 15.59 -7.17
CA ARG A 161 0.59 16.23 -7.85
C ARG A 161 0.71 16.21 -9.38
N ARG A 162 1.92 16.30 -9.91
CA ARG A 162 2.16 16.23 -11.36
C ARG A 162 2.17 14.79 -11.87
N ILE A 163 2.62 13.83 -11.05
CA ILE A 163 2.44 12.39 -11.33
C ILE A 163 0.95 12.06 -11.40
N ALA A 164 0.15 12.54 -10.45
CA ALA A 164 -1.29 12.33 -10.41
C ALA A 164 -2.02 12.90 -11.65
N ALA A 165 -1.67 14.14 -12.04
CA ALA A 165 -2.22 14.76 -13.25
C ALA A 165 -1.80 14.02 -14.53
N MET A 166 -0.60 13.43 -14.57
CA MET A 166 -0.18 12.58 -15.69
C MET A 166 -0.94 11.26 -15.71
N ALA A 167 -1.12 10.61 -14.54
CA ALA A 167 -1.89 9.38 -14.39
C ALA A 167 -3.35 9.54 -14.86
N GLU A 168 -3.96 10.70 -14.60
CA GLU A 168 -5.32 11.02 -15.06
C GLU A 168 -5.48 10.93 -16.59
N VAL A 169 -4.44 11.27 -17.37
CA VAL A 169 -4.46 11.15 -18.84
C VAL A 169 -4.56 9.69 -19.31
N TYR A 170 -4.11 8.75 -18.49
CA TYR A 170 -4.11 7.31 -18.77
C TYR A 170 -5.27 6.57 -18.09
N ASP A 171 -6.25 7.28 -17.53
CA ASP A 171 -7.35 6.70 -16.74
C ASP A 171 -6.87 5.91 -15.50
N VAL A 172 -5.73 6.31 -14.95
CA VAL A 172 -5.09 5.65 -13.80
C VAL A 172 -5.44 6.37 -12.51
N GLN A 173 -5.82 5.61 -11.49
CA GLN A 173 -6.11 6.14 -10.17
C GLN A 173 -4.85 6.33 -9.33
N LEU A 174 -4.89 7.26 -8.37
CA LEU A 174 -3.83 7.50 -7.41
C LEU A 174 -4.18 6.86 -6.06
N ALA A 175 -3.27 6.04 -5.53
CA ALA A 175 -3.32 5.52 -4.16
C ALA A 175 -1.92 5.60 -3.53
N PRO A 176 -1.53 6.75 -2.95
CA PRO A 176 -0.16 6.97 -2.49
C PRO A 176 0.28 5.92 -1.45
N HIS A 177 1.45 5.34 -1.68
CA HIS A 177 2.14 4.48 -0.75
C HIS A 177 2.52 5.30 0.50
N CYS A 178 2.14 4.82 1.69
CA CYS A 178 2.36 5.56 2.93
C CYS A 178 2.37 4.67 4.20
N PRO A 179 3.33 3.72 4.32
CA PRO A 179 3.56 2.97 5.56
C PRO A 179 4.31 3.79 6.62
N LEU A 180 4.27 5.13 6.52
CA LEU A 180 5.16 6.07 7.19
C LEU A 180 4.47 6.82 8.35
N GLY A 181 5.18 7.81 8.90
CA GLY A 181 4.69 8.63 10.01
C GLY A 181 3.61 9.67 9.62
N PRO A 182 3.13 10.44 10.62
CA PRO A 182 1.94 11.28 10.49
C PRO A 182 2.13 12.46 9.52
N ILE A 183 3.36 12.97 9.38
CA ILE A 183 3.69 14.05 8.43
C ILE A 183 3.51 13.57 6.98
N ALA A 184 4.01 12.37 6.66
CA ALA A 184 3.85 11.79 5.34
C ALA A 184 2.37 11.52 5.05
N LEU A 185 1.65 10.90 6.01
CA LEU A 185 0.21 10.68 5.89
C LEU A 185 -0.57 11.98 5.63
N ALA A 186 -0.30 13.04 6.40
CA ALA A 186 -0.95 14.33 6.21
C ALA A 186 -0.63 14.94 4.83
N ALA A 187 0.60 14.81 4.34
CA ALA A 187 0.97 15.24 2.99
C ALA A 187 0.20 14.45 1.91
N CYS A 188 0.08 13.13 2.09
CA CYS A 188 -0.68 12.26 1.18
C CYS A 188 -2.16 12.66 1.15
N LEU A 189 -2.74 12.93 2.31
CA LEU A 189 -4.12 13.42 2.45
C LEU A 189 -4.31 14.79 1.79
N GLN A 190 -3.39 15.73 1.95
CA GLN A 190 -3.48 17.05 1.27
C GLN A 190 -3.44 16.92 -0.26
N VAL A 191 -2.57 16.05 -0.80
CA VAL A 191 -2.60 15.69 -2.22
C VAL A 191 -3.93 15.06 -2.57
N GLY A 192 -4.40 14.14 -1.73
CA GLY A 192 -5.64 13.42 -1.92
C GLY A 192 -6.84 14.32 -1.96
N PHE A 193 -6.99 15.31 -1.09
CA PHE A 193 -8.14 16.20 -1.12
C PHE A 193 -8.15 17.11 -2.35
N ALA A 194 -7.02 17.28 -3.05
CA ALA A 194 -6.86 18.19 -4.19
C ALA A 194 -6.70 17.49 -5.56
N THR A 195 -6.86 16.16 -5.62
CA THR A 195 -6.57 15.34 -6.82
C THR A 195 -7.81 14.56 -7.27
N PRO A 196 -8.39 14.78 -8.46
CA PRO A 196 -9.64 14.12 -8.87
C PRO A 196 -9.59 12.59 -8.93
N ASN A 197 -8.54 12.01 -9.52
CA ASN A 197 -8.35 10.55 -9.68
C ASN A 197 -7.82 9.85 -8.41
N PHE A 198 -8.09 10.37 -7.21
CA PHE A 198 -7.65 9.75 -5.97
C PHE A 198 -8.59 8.63 -5.52
N LEU A 199 -8.05 7.42 -5.33
CA LEU A 199 -8.81 6.20 -5.03
C LEU A 199 -8.92 5.94 -3.52
N ILE A 200 -7.79 5.75 -2.84
CA ILE A 200 -7.72 5.29 -1.45
C ILE A 200 -6.35 5.64 -0.86
N GLN A 201 -6.25 5.82 0.46
CA GLN A 201 -5.00 6.16 1.13
C GLN A 201 -4.54 5.06 2.09
N GLU A 202 -3.29 4.61 1.92
CA GLU A 202 -2.63 3.67 2.82
C GLU A 202 -2.29 4.37 4.13
N GLN A 203 -2.39 3.65 5.24
CA GLN A 203 -2.00 4.15 6.55
C GLN A 203 -1.52 3.01 7.46
N SER A 204 -0.76 3.38 8.49
CA SER A 204 -0.04 2.49 9.40
C SER A 204 -0.39 2.71 10.88
N ILE A 205 -1.49 3.40 11.18
CA ILE A 205 -2.03 3.64 12.53
C ILE A 205 -2.56 2.32 13.11
N GLY A 206 -2.10 1.96 14.32
CA GLY A 206 -2.60 0.80 15.06
C GLY A 206 -2.19 -0.56 14.48
N ILE A 207 -1.16 -0.59 13.65
CA ILE A 207 -0.58 -1.83 13.10
C ILE A 207 0.32 -2.52 14.13
N HIS A 208 0.36 -3.85 14.11
CA HIS A 208 1.01 -4.67 15.13
C HIS A 208 2.55 -4.61 15.17
N TYR A 209 3.21 -4.04 14.17
CA TYR A 209 4.68 -3.93 14.10
C TYR A 209 5.22 -2.57 14.57
N ASN A 210 4.37 -1.62 14.93
CA ASN A 210 4.75 -0.36 15.60
C ASN A 210 5.13 -0.60 17.07
N ARG A 211 6.20 -1.35 17.32
CA ARG A 211 6.61 -1.68 18.68
C ARG A 211 7.37 -0.52 19.32
N GLY A 212 6.75 0.11 20.31
CA GLY A 212 7.39 1.11 21.17
C GLY A 212 7.25 2.56 20.69
N ALA A 213 6.67 2.78 19.51
CA ALA A 213 6.21 4.09 19.04
C ALA A 213 5.14 3.90 17.96
N GLU A 214 3.97 4.48 18.16
CA GLU A 214 2.87 4.51 17.19
C GLU A 214 2.95 5.75 16.29
N VAL A 215 2.28 5.69 15.13
CA VAL A 215 2.23 6.79 14.15
C VAL A 215 1.77 8.10 14.79
N LEU A 216 0.78 8.02 15.70
CA LEU A 216 0.14 9.19 16.29
C LEU A 216 0.85 9.70 17.55
N ASP A 217 1.92 9.05 18.04
CA ASP A 217 2.64 9.48 19.24
C ASP A 217 3.38 10.82 19.08
N TYR A 218 3.55 11.28 17.84
CA TYR A 218 4.33 12.47 17.49
C TYR A 218 3.46 13.65 17.03
N VAL A 219 2.14 13.59 17.24
CA VAL A 219 1.22 14.70 16.96
C VAL A 219 0.53 15.19 18.23
N ILE A 220 0.32 16.50 18.34
CA ILE A 220 -0.29 17.13 19.52
C ILE A 220 -1.79 16.80 19.59
N ASP A 221 -2.48 16.88 18.46
CA ASP A 221 -3.90 16.55 18.33
C ASP A 221 -4.08 15.45 17.28
N THR A 222 -4.65 14.32 17.71
CA THR A 222 -4.91 13.17 16.85
C THR A 222 -6.28 13.23 16.18
N ALA A 223 -7.19 14.11 16.63
CA ALA A 223 -8.55 14.21 16.12
C ALA A 223 -8.64 14.34 14.59
N PRO A 224 -7.78 15.12 13.90
CA PRO A 224 -7.82 15.24 12.44
C PRO A 224 -7.50 13.94 11.68
N LEU A 225 -6.83 12.98 12.32
CA LEU A 225 -6.42 11.71 11.71
C LEU A 225 -7.27 10.51 12.19
N GLN A 226 -8.35 10.75 12.93
CA GLN A 226 -9.26 9.70 13.35
C GLN A 226 -10.11 9.17 12.18
N PHE A 227 -10.38 7.87 12.19
CA PHE A 227 -11.26 7.26 11.20
C PHE A 227 -12.73 7.52 11.54
N VAL A 228 -13.45 8.06 10.56
CA VAL A 228 -14.91 8.22 10.58
C VAL A 228 -15.49 7.33 9.47
N ASN A 229 -16.07 6.19 9.87
CA ASN A 229 -16.63 5.20 8.95
C ASN A 229 -15.63 4.76 7.85
N GLY A 230 -14.36 4.54 8.23
CA GLY A 230 -13.31 4.11 7.31
C GLY A 230 -12.73 5.21 6.43
N ASN A 231 -12.99 6.47 6.77
CA ASN A 231 -12.47 7.64 6.07
C ASN A 231 -11.74 8.58 7.03
N ILE A 232 -10.82 9.37 6.51
CA ILE A 232 -10.37 10.61 7.17
C ILE A 232 -11.10 11.78 6.51
N GLU A 233 -11.70 12.62 7.34
CA GLU A 233 -12.37 13.84 6.91
C GLU A 233 -11.35 14.92 6.53
N ARG A 234 -11.78 15.88 5.72
CA ARG A 234 -10.90 16.94 5.22
C ARG A 234 -10.19 17.70 6.34
N LEU A 235 -8.86 17.74 6.24
CA LEU A 235 -8.01 18.54 7.13
C LEU A 235 -8.22 20.03 6.86
N SER A 236 -8.80 20.75 7.83
CA SER A 236 -9.10 22.19 7.74
C SER A 236 -8.09 23.10 8.43
N GLY A 237 -7.15 22.54 9.18
CA GLY A 237 -6.07 23.28 9.82
C GLY A 237 -5.07 23.88 8.81
N PRO A 238 -4.26 24.87 9.21
CA PRO A 238 -3.23 25.45 8.35
C PRO A 238 -2.15 24.43 7.99
N GLY A 239 -1.42 24.70 6.90
CA GLY A 239 -0.30 23.86 6.46
C GLY A 239 -0.75 22.45 6.07
N LEU A 240 -0.16 21.44 6.71
CA LEU A 240 -0.55 20.03 6.49
C LEU A 240 -1.83 19.65 7.25
N GLY A 241 -2.30 20.48 8.18
CA GLY A 241 -3.48 20.20 9.00
C GLY A 241 -3.22 19.33 10.24
N ILE A 242 -1.96 19.21 10.64
CA ILE A 242 -1.51 18.56 11.88
C ILE A 242 -0.43 19.42 12.55
N ASP A 243 -0.31 19.30 13.88
CA ASP A 243 0.76 19.90 14.66
C ASP A 243 1.64 18.81 15.26
N VAL A 244 2.96 18.92 15.07
CA VAL A 244 3.95 17.95 15.55
C VAL A 244 4.28 18.22 17.01
N ASP A 245 4.33 17.18 17.83
CA ASP A 245 4.89 17.26 19.19
C ASP A 245 6.43 17.22 19.11
N GLU A 246 7.05 18.39 19.01
CA GLU A 246 8.52 18.51 18.99
C GLU A 246 9.17 17.91 20.24
N SER A 247 8.49 17.92 21.39
CA SER A 247 9.06 17.39 22.63
C SER A 247 9.11 15.86 22.59
N ALA A 248 8.04 15.22 22.09
CA ALA A 248 8.03 13.78 21.84
C ALA A 248 9.09 13.36 20.82
N VAL A 249 9.25 14.12 19.72
CA VAL A 249 10.29 13.86 18.71
C VAL A 249 11.69 13.94 19.32
N ARG A 250 12.00 15.00 20.07
CA ARG A 250 13.32 15.15 20.73
C ARG A 250 13.58 14.05 21.75
N ALA A 251 12.57 13.59 22.48
CA ALA A 251 12.71 12.48 23.41
C ALA A 251 12.98 11.15 22.69
N ALA A 252 12.34 10.90 21.54
CA ALA A 252 12.59 9.72 20.73
C ALA A 252 13.98 9.73 20.07
N ASP A 253 14.45 10.89 19.62
CA ASP A 253 15.79 11.06 19.02
C ASP A 253 16.91 10.63 19.99
N VAL A 254 16.76 10.93 21.29
CA VAL A 254 17.71 10.49 22.34
C VAL A 254 17.81 8.96 22.43
N ARG A 255 16.70 8.24 22.23
CA ARG A 255 16.71 6.76 22.23
C ARG A 255 17.43 6.21 21.00
N GLY A 256 17.37 6.94 19.89
CA GLY A 256 17.87 6.53 18.58
C GLY A 256 17.14 5.31 18.01
N HIS A 257 17.55 4.87 16.82
CA HIS A 257 17.12 3.59 16.26
C HIS A 257 18.23 2.96 15.42
N SER A 258 18.24 1.63 15.33
CA SER A 258 19.18 0.87 14.49
C SER A 258 18.45 -0.11 13.58
N TRP A 259 17.31 0.31 13.03
CA TRP A 259 16.53 -0.51 12.12
C TRP A 259 17.32 -0.87 10.86
N ARG A 260 17.12 -2.10 10.41
CA ARG A 260 17.70 -2.68 9.19
C ARG A 260 16.63 -3.52 8.52
N THR A 261 16.62 -3.45 7.20
CA THR A 261 15.78 -4.28 6.36
C THR A 261 16.12 -5.76 6.59
N PRO A 262 15.12 -6.64 6.86
CA PRO A 262 15.34 -8.07 6.99
C PRO A 262 16.03 -8.67 5.75
N SER A 263 17.01 -9.55 5.94
CA SER A 263 17.63 -10.29 4.85
C SER A 263 16.91 -11.61 4.62
N TRP A 264 16.36 -11.80 3.42
CA TRP A 264 15.67 -13.03 3.04
C TRP A 264 16.56 -13.95 2.21
N ARG A 265 16.32 -15.27 2.35
CA ARG A 265 17.02 -16.30 1.58
C ARG A 265 16.02 -17.34 1.08
N HIS A 266 16.25 -17.83 -0.12
CA HIS A 266 15.55 -19.01 -0.63
C HIS A 266 16.01 -20.28 0.10
N SER A 267 15.30 -21.39 -0.10
CA SER A 267 15.62 -22.69 0.53
C SER A 267 17.00 -23.24 0.15
N ASP A 268 17.56 -22.81 -0.97
CA ASP A 268 18.91 -23.16 -1.42
C ASP A 268 20.02 -22.24 -0.85
N GLY A 269 19.65 -21.28 0.00
CA GLY A 269 20.55 -20.31 0.63
C GLY A 269 20.88 -19.09 -0.22
N SER A 270 20.41 -19.01 -1.46
CA SER A 270 20.57 -17.81 -2.30
C SER A 270 19.78 -16.62 -1.74
N LEU A 271 20.26 -15.39 -1.98
CA LEU A 271 19.58 -14.18 -1.53
C LEU A 271 18.23 -14.04 -2.26
N ALA A 272 17.20 -13.70 -1.50
CA ALA A 272 15.89 -13.33 -2.02
C ALA A 272 15.72 -11.81 -1.94
N GLU A 273 14.95 -11.25 -2.88
CA GLU A 273 14.54 -9.85 -2.85
C GLU A 273 13.72 -9.58 -1.59
N TRP A 274 13.89 -8.38 -1.02
CA TRP A 274 13.15 -7.94 0.16
C TRP A 274 11.71 -7.53 -0.19
#